data_AF-A0A940L6Q2-F1
#
_entry.id   AF-A0A940L6Q2-F1
#
_cell.length_a   1.000
_cell.length_b   1.000
_cell.length_c   1.000
_cell.angle_alpha   90.00
_cell.angle_beta   90.00
_cell.angle_gamma   90.00
#
_symmetry.space_group_name_H-M   'P 1'
#
loop_
_entity.id
_entity.type
_entity.pdbx_description
1 polymer ?
#
loop_
_entity_poly.entity_id
_entity_poly.type
_entity_poly.pdbx_seq_one_letter_code
_entity_poly.pdbx_strand_id
1 'polypeptide(L)'
;MSVKTFKKGEVIYKDGDKITSVFLIQSGGASQCLIRGKKTIDLFQLGASHILGDQVILGAQTHPTSAVATTETKVLEIPVETLKSQYEGAPQMLKVIIKSLAERLRLAMNEVRSTKLEKDSSPCPEDQVAKAFGAVFHTANHKGDRSTPGRVIVEWGMMKQYSQRIFGEGPKRIEQVINILVKQKMALYEMGKAPDNPEGPDEIQKVHFLDLGLLESFFEFYQYYYFKGGRTELLKVDEVCQNLLDGLLKLTVDAEVDRFGVVSLEFAKFVQYCKDELGINLNNDHFARLEGKGVFMKRRNVANSVLLQFEVKEFRSMFGSWKMLREIEKWNERGFVDMDEKEEKPKKRSNGPSCPACSAEVVAGAKFCGECGHKLVAAA
;
A
#
# COMPACT_ATOMS: atom_id res chain seq x y z
N MET A 1 37.17 4.60 -30.34
CA MET A 1 37.01 3.90 -29.04
C MET A 1 38.11 4.39 -28.12
N SER A 2 37.81 4.65 -26.85
CA SER A 2 38.75 5.19 -25.85
C SER A 2 38.67 4.41 -24.55
N VAL A 3 39.76 4.31 -23.81
CA VAL A 3 39.78 3.65 -22.51
C VAL A 3 39.55 4.69 -21.42
N LYS A 4 38.61 4.43 -20.51
CA LYS A 4 38.33 5.26 -19.33
C LYS A 4 38.44 4.41 -18.07
N THR A 5 38.88 5.03 -16.98
CA THR A 5 38.95 4.40 -15.66
C THR A 5 38.10 5.21 -14.68
N PHE A 6 37.25 4.51 -13.94
CA PHE A 6 36.38 5.06 -12.93
C PHE A 6 36.76 4.50 -11.56
N LYS A 7 36.84 5.35 -10.54
CA LYS A 7 37.04 4.90 -9.15
C LYS A 7 35.74 4.34 -8.59
N LYS A 8 35.84 3.54 -7.53
CA LYS A 8 34.67 3.06 -6.79
C LYS A 8 33.78 4.24 -6.38
N GLY A 9 32.49 4.13 -6.68
CA GLY A 9 31.47 5.13 -6.40
C GLY A 9 31.30 6.20 -7.50
N GLU A 10 32.18 6.25 -8.50
CA GLU A 10 32.03 7.19 -9.61
C GLU A 10 30.91 6.76 -10.57
N VAL A 11 30.15 7.74 -11.02
CA VAL A 11 29.04 7.55 -11.95
C VAL A 11 29.59 7.48 -13.37
N ILE A 12 29.29 6.39 -14.08
CA ILE A 12 29.65 6.20 -15.49
C ILE A 12 28.68 7.00 -16.38
N TYR A 13 27.37 6.90 -16.09
CA TYR A 13 26.30 7.72 -16.66
C TYR A 13 25.08 7.71 -15.72
N LYS A 14 24.18 8.69 -15.88
CA LYS A 14 22.94 8.80 -15.11
C LYS A 14 21.71 8.41 -15.92
N ASP A 15 20.68 7.98 -15.20
CA ASP A 15 19.31 7.89 -15.71
C ASP A 15 18.88 9.21 -16.38
N GLY A 16 18.39 9.13 -17.61
CA GLY A 16 17.98 10.26 -18.44
C GLY A 16 19.08 10.87 -19.32
N ASP A 17 20.36 10.57 -19.08
CA ASP A 17 21.45 11.10 -19.92
C ASP A 17 21.32 10.56 -21.36
N LYS A 18 21.63 11.40 -22.36
CA LYS A 18 21.67 10.96 -23.76
C LYS A 18 22.75 9.88 -23.94
N ILE A 19 22.41 8.82 -24.67
CA ILE A 19 23.37 7.76 -24.99
C ILE A 19 24.25 8.25 -26.15
N THR A 20 25.48 8.66 -25.83
CA THR A 20 26.51 9.03 -26.83
C THR A 20 27.52 7.91 -27.05
N SER A 21 27.70 7.05 -26.05
CA SER A 21 28.61 5.91 -26.06
C SER A 21 28.01 4.73 -25.29
N VAL A 22 28.46 3.51 -25.62
CA VAL A 22 28.33 2.31 -24.78
C VAL A 22 29.67 1.96 -24.16
N PHE A 23 29.66 1.21 -23.07
CA PHE A 23 30.87 0.93 -22.28
C PHE A 23 31.04 -0.56 -22.07
N LEU A 24 32.11 -1.14 -22.61
CA LEU A 24 32.50 -2.53 -22.33
C LEU A 24 33.43 -2.54 -21.11
N ILE A 25 33.05 -3.28 -20.07
CA ILE A 25 33.88 -3.41 -18.87
C ILE A 25 35.07 -4.32 -19.17
N GLN A 26 36.29 -3.78 -19.11
CA GLN A 26 37.52 -4.55 -19.30
C GLN A 26 37.97 -5.20 -17.98
N SER A 27 37.87 -4.48 -16.87
CA SER A 27 38.19 -4.98 -15.52
C SER A 27 37.40 -4.21 -14.46
N GLY A 28 37.19 -4.82 -13.29
CA GLY A 28 36.37 -4.26 -12.20
C GLY A 28 34.90 -4.62 -12.34
N GLY A 29 34.01 -3.73 -11.88
CA GLY A 29 32.57 -3.95 -11.95
C GLY A 29 31.74 -2.71 -11.65
N ALA A 30 30.53 -2.67 -12.20
CA ALA A 30 29.58 -1.58 -12.05
C ALA A 30 28.19 -2.10 -11.64
N SER A 31 27.50 -1.31 -10.82
CA SER A 31 26.09 -1.52 -10.53
C SER A 31 25.27 -0.74 -11.55
N GLN A 32 24.34 -1.43 -12.21
CA GLN A 32 23.26 -0.78 -12.93
C GLN A 32 22.11 -0.56 -11.94
N CYS A 33 21.75 0.71 -11.71
CA CYS A 33 20.94 1.09 -10.57
C CYS A 33 19.99 2.26 -10.86
N LEU A 34 18.99 2.45 -10.00
CA LEU A 34 18.21 3.69 -9.92
C LEU A 34 18.69 4.52 -8.74
N ILE A 35 18.96 5.80 -8.97
CA ILE A 35 19.32 6.75 -7.92
C ILE A 35 18.08 7.59 -7.60
N ARG A 36 17.60 7.51 -6.35
CA ARG A 36 16.42 8.24 -5.85
C ARG A 36 16.79 8.96 -4.56
N GLY A 37 17.05 10.27 -4.65
CA GLY A 37 17.55 11.06 -3.53
C GLY A 37 18.88 10.48 -3.00
N LYS A 38 18.89 10.03 -1.74
CA LYS A 38 20.05 9.40 -1.10
C LYS A 38 20.08 7.86 -1.22
N LYS A 39 19.04 7.23 -1.76
CA LYS A 39 18.91 5.76 -1.87
C LYS A 39 19.31 5.31 -3.28
N THR A 40 20.17 4.29 -3.35
CA THR A 40 20.54 3.61 -4.61
C THR A 40 19.87 2.24 -4.63
N ILE A 41 19.11 1.97 -5.68
CA ILE A 41 18.42 0.69 -5.87
C ILE A 41 19.18 -0.10 -6.94
N ASP A 42 19.91 -1.13 -6.52
CA ASP A 42 20.68 -1.98 -7.42
C ASP A 42 19.76 -2.95 -8.19
N LEU A 43 19.84 -2.87 -9.52
CA LEU A 43 19.12 -3.75 -10.44
C LEU A 43 20.00 -4.94 -10.80
N PHE A 44 21.21 -4.68 -11.31
CA PHE A 44 22.18 -5.69 -11.75
C PHE A 44 23.59 -5.32 -11.34
N GLN A 45 24.40 -6.34 -11.06
CA GLN A 45 25.85 -6.20 -10.90
C GLN A 45 26.53 -6.73 -12.15
N LEU A 46 27.35 -5.88 -12.77
CA LEU A 46 27.99 -6.15 -14.05
C LEU A 46 29.51 -6.14 -13.86
N GLY A 47 30.16 -7.22 -14.26
CA GLY A 47 31.62 -7.37 -14.19
C GLY A 47 32.31 -7.28 -15.57
N ALA A 48 33.58 -7.66 -15.61
CA ALA A 48 34.35 -7.76 -16.86
C ALA A 48 33.60 -8.53 -17.97
N SER A 49 33.79 -8.09 -19.22
CA SER A 49 33.11 -8.57 -20.43
C SER A 49 31.62 -8.25 -20.55
N HIS A 50 30.99 -7.61 -19.55
CA HIS A 50 29.65 -7.05 -19.73
C HIS A 50 29.69 -5.68 -20.38
N ILE A 51 28.60 -5.33 -21.08
CA ILE A 51 28.42 -4.04 -21.71
C ILE A 51 27.36 -3.22 -20.96
N LEU A 52 27.57 -1.92 -20.87
CA LEU A 52 26.64 -0.94 -20.32
C LEU A 52 26.12 -0.04 -21.44
N GLY A 53 24.84 0.30 -21.40
CA GLY A 53 24.20 1.13 -22.43
C GLY A 53 23.77 0.36 -23.69
N ASP A 54 23.67 -0.97 -23.59
CA ASP A 54 23.20 -1.88 -24.63
C ASP A 54 21.81 -1.54 -25.21
N GLN A 55 20.98 -0.81 -24.44
CA GLN A 55 19.64 -0.38 -24.84
C GLN A 55 19.61 0.43 -26.14
N VAL A 56 20.73 1.04 -26.54
CA VAL A 56 20.84 1.72 -27.84
C VAL A 56 20.60 0.78 -29.03
N ILE A 57 20.86 -0.53 -28.86
CA ILE A 57 20.58 -1.56 -29.87
C ILE A 57 19.08 -1.63 -30.20
N LEU A 58 18.22 -1.33 -29.22
CA LEU A 58 16.76 -1.26 -29.39
C LEU A 58 16.26 0.15 -29.73
N GLY A 59 17.18 1.09 -30.02
CA GLY A 59 16.84 2.46 -30.42
C GLY A 59 16.64 3.44 -29.27
N ALA A 60 16.99 3.07 -28.03
CA ALA A 60 16.94 4.00 -26.90
C ALA A 60 17.87 5.21 -27.14
N GLN A 61 17.36 6.41 -26.85
CA GLN A 61 18.11 7.67 -26.99
C GLN A 61 18.73 8.14 -25.68
N THR A 62 18.19 7.67 -24.55
CA THR A 62 18.63 8.01 -23.20
C THR A 62 18.82 6.76 -22.36
N HIS A 63 19.71 6.83 -21.38
CA HIS A 63 19.90 5.74 -20.42
C HIS A 63 18.66 5.63 -19.51
N PRO A 64 18.01 4.46 -19.40
CA PRO A 64 16.82 4.28 -18.56
C PRO A 64 17.13 4.06 -17.06
N THR A 65 18.43 3.99 -16.75
CA THR A 65 19.02 3.67 -15.44
C THR A 65 20.36 4.39 -15.33
N SER A 66 20.90 4.50 -14.12
CA SER A 66 22.29 4.93 -13.91
C SER A 66 23.24 3.73 -13.87
N ALA A 67 24.54 3.98 -14.12
CA ALA A 67 25.60 3.01 -13.86
C ALA A 67 26.67 3.63 -12.95
N VAL A 68 27.02 2.93 -11.87
CA VAL A 68 28.00 3.40 -10.87
C VAL A 68 29.07 2.33 -10.67
N ALA A 69 30.33 2.71 -10.73
CA ALA A 69 31.44 1.80 -10.48
C ALA A 69 31.41 1.27 -9.03
N THR A 70 31.50 -0.04 -8.84
CA THR A 70 31.47 -0.69 -7.51
C THR A 70 32.88 -1.02 -6.99
N THR A 71 33.84 -1.08 -7.91
CA THR A 71 35.28 -1.12 -7.67
C THR A 71 35.95 -0.13 -8.61
N GLU A 72 37.28 0.02 -8.55
CA GLU A 72 37.99 0.63 -9.68
C GLU A 72 37.68 -0.16 -10.95
N THR A 73 37.17 0.53 -11.97
CA THR A 73 36.56 -0.09 -13.14
C THR A 73 37.11 0.55 -14.40
N LYS A 74 37.73 -0.27 -15.23
CA LYS A 74 38.28 0.13 -16.53
C LYS A 74 37.29 -0.27 -17.61
N VAL A 75 36.91 0.68 -18.45
CA VAL A 75 35.97 0.47 -19.54
C VAL A 75 36.56 0.89 -20.88
N LEU A 76 36.16 0.18 -21.94
CA LEU A 76 36.31 0.64 -23.31
C LEU A 76 35.03 1.37 -23.72
N GLU A 77 35.14 2.67 -23.91
CA GLU A 77 34.08 3.52 -24.44
C GLU A 77 34.01 3.39 -25.97
N ILE A 78 32.82 3.02 -26.44
CA ILE A 78 32.52 2.80 -27.85
C ILE A 78 31.44 3.81 -28.25
N PRO A 79 31.75 4.79 -29.10
CA PRO A 79 30.76 5.74 -29.60
C PRO A 79 29.60 5.02 -30.29
N VAL A 80 28.38 5.52 -30.13
CA VAL A 80 27.17 4.92 -30.71
C VAL A 80 27.29 4.77 -32.23
N GLU A 81 27.87 5.73 -32.93
CA GLU A 81 28.06 5.66 -34.39
C GLU A 81 29.01 4.52 -34.80
N THR A 82 30.04 4.26 -33.99
CA THR A 82 30.92 3.10 -34.20
C THR A 82 30.17 1.78 -33.98
N LEU A 83 29.36 1.70 -32.92
CA LEU A 83 28.56 0.52 -32.63
C LEU A 83 27.52 0.26 -33.72
N LYS A 84 26.82 1.30 -34.20
CA LYS A 84 25.85 1.21 -35.30
C LYS A 84 26.50 0.69 -36.56
N SER A 85 27.65 1.24 -36.95
CA SER A 85 28.38 0.78 -38.14
C SER A 85 28.77 -0.70 -38.03
N GLN A 86 29.22 -1.16 -36.85
CA GLN A 86 29.51 -2.58 -36.63
C GLN A 86 28.26 -3.46 -36.66
N TYR A 87 27.16 -3.00 -36.06
CA TYR A 87 25.89 -3.70 -36.08
C TYR A 87 25.32 -3.81 -37.49
N GLU A 88 25.38 -2.74 -38.29
CA GLU A 88 24.94 -2.71 -39.69
C GLU A 88 25.82 -3.59 -40.59
N GLY A 89 27.13 -3.65 -40.34
CA GLY A 89 28.05 -4.54 -41.03
C GLY A 89 27.94 -6.02 -40.63
N ALA A 90 27.20 -6.34 -39.57
CA ALA A 90 27.07 -7.72 -39.09
C ALA A 90 26.22 -8.59 -40.04
N PRO A 91 26.51 -9.91 -40.15
CA PRO A 91 25.67 -10.85 -40.87
C PRO A 91 24.22 -10.82 -40.38
N GLN A 92 23.25 -11.01 -41.29
CA GLN A 92 21.83 -10.88 -40.98
C GLN A 92 21.38 -11.80 -39.82
N MET A 93 21.90 -13.03 -39.77
CA MET A 93 21.60 -13.97 -38.69
C MET A 93 22.03 -13.42 -37.31
N LEU A 94 23.20 -12.79 -37.24
CA LEU A 94 23.71 -12.24 -35.99
C LEU A 94 22.88 -11.04 -35.52
N LYS A 95 22.41 -10.19 -36.44
CA LYS A 95 21.48 -9.09 -36.12
C LYS A 95 20.20 -9.61 -35.48
N VAL A 96 19.63 -10.69 -36.01
CA VAL A 96 18.41 -11.32 -35.47
C VAL A 96 18.65 -11.84 -34.06
N ILE A 97 19.76 -12.54 -33.83
CA ILE A 97 20.13 -13.06 -32.50
C ILE A 97 20.30 -11.91 -31.49
N ILE A 98 21.07 -10.88 -31.86
CA ILE A 98 21.32 -9.71 -31.00
C ILE A 98 20.00 -9.04 -30.64
N LYS A 99 19.12 -8.78 -31.62
CA LYS A 99 17.82 -8.13 -31.38
C LYS A 99 16.93 -8.97 -30.47
N SER A 100 16.90 -10.29 -30.64
CA SER A 100 16.12 -11.20 -29.79
C SER A 100 16.61 -11.20 -28.34
N LEU A 101 17.93 -11.25 -28.13
CA LEU A 101 18.53 -11.19 -26.79
C LEU A 101 18.33 -9.83 -26.13
N ALA A 102 18.49 -8.73 -26.88
CA ALA A 102 18.25 -7.39 -26.37
C ALA A 102 16.80 -7.22 -25.92
N GLU A 103 15.83 -7.74 -26.69
CA GLU A 103 14.41 -7.66 -26.32
C GLU A 103 14.10 -8.44 -25.04
N ARG A 104 14.65 -9.65 -24.88
CA ARG A 104 14.52 -10.44 -23.64
C ARG A 104 15.15 -9.72 -22.45
N LEU A 105 16.31 -9.11 -22.64
CA LEU A 105 16.99 -8.35 -21.60
C LEU A 105 16.18 -7.11 -21.19
N ARG A 106 15.55 -6.40 -22.14
CA ARG A 106 14.64 -5.28 -21.86
C ARG A 106 13.46 -5.72 -21.00
N LEU A 107 12.84 -6.86 -21.31
CA LEU A 107 11.73 -7.42 -20.54
C LEU A 107 12.18 -7.79 -19.11
N ALA A 108 13.27 -8.54 -18.97
CA ALA A 108 13.83 -8.90 -17.68
C ALA A 108 14.22 -7.67 -16.85
N MET A 109 14.80 -6.65 -17.47
CA MET A 109 15.15 -5.41 -16.79
C MET A 109 13.92 -4.65 -16.29
N ASN A 110 12.84 -4.60 -17.06
CA ASN A 110 11.58 -3.98 -16.63
C ASN A 110 10.94 -4.72 -15.44
N GLU A 111 10.99 -6.06 -15.44
CA GLU A 111 10.48 -6.88 -14.35
C GLU A 111 11.33 -6.78 -13.07
N VAL A 112 12.66 -6.78 -13.19
CA VAL A 112 13.55 -6.52 -12.04
C VAL A 112 13.31 -5.10 -11.52
N ARG A 113 13.16 -4.12 -12.41
CA ARG A 113 12.86 -2.74 -12.05
C ARG A 113 11.54 -2.64 -11.29
N SER A 114 10.46 -3.24 -11.78
CA SER A 114 9.17 -3.23 -11.08
C SER A 114 9.30 -3.91 -9.72
N THR A 115 9.88 -5.11 -9.67
CA THR A 115 10.08 -5.88 -8.43
C THR A 115 10.93 -5.13 -7.41
N LYS A 116 11.99 -4.44 -7.84
CA LYS A 116 12.91 -3.69 -6.96
C LYS A 116 12.32 -2.34 -6.53
N LEU A 117 11.50 -1.70 -7.36
CA LEU A 117 10.71 -0.52 -6.98
C LEU A 117 9.56 -0.90 -6.04
N GLU A 118 9.02 -2.12 -6.16
CA GLU A 118 8.07 -2.73 -5.21
C GLU A 118 8.71 -3.13 -3.88
N LYS A 119 10.03 -2.94 -3.71
CA LYS A 119 10.75 -3.00 -2.42
C LYS A 119 10.93 -1.61 -1.80
N ASP A 120 9.99 -0.69 -2.01
CA ASP A 120 9.68 0.19 -0.89
C ASP A 120 9.16 -0.70 0.23
N SER A 121 9.76 -0.55 1.40
CA SER A 121 9.66 -1.45 2.54
C SER A 121 8.27 -1.52 3.15
N SER A 122 7.25 -0.88 2.56
CA SER A 122 5.89 -0.78 3.05
C SER A 122 4.92 -1.42 2.05
N PRO A 123 4.01 -2.31 2.48
CA PRO A 123 3.04 -2.99 1.62
C PRO A 123 2.12 -2.05 0.85
N CYS A 124 1.73 -0.92 1.47
CA CYS A 124 0.87 0.10 0.88
C CYS A 124 1.36 1.51 1.30
N PRO A 125 2.41 2.07 0.68
CA PRO A 125 2.90 3.42 0.98
C PRO A 125 1.78 4.46 0.90
N GLU A 126 1.81 5.49 1.75
CA GLU A 126 0.71 6.47 1.90
C GLU A 126 0.31 7.14 0.57
N ASP A 127 1.27 7.45 -0.29
CA ASP A 127 1.04 8.07 -1.60
C ASP A 127 0.48 7.08 -2.65
N GLN A 128 0.57 5.78 -2.38
CA GLN A 128 0.12 4.71 -3.26
C GLN A 128 -1.21 4.07 -2.82
N VAL A 129 -1.68 4.30 -1.59
CA VAL A 129 -2.90 3.65 -1.05
C VAL A 129 -4.10 3.82 -1.98
N ALA A 130 -4.45 5.05 -2.34
CA ALA A 130 -5.60 5.32 -3.20
C ALA A 130 -5.50 4.60 -4.56
N LYS A 131 -4.31 4.63 -5.16
CA LYS A 131 -4.06 4.01 -6.47
C LYS A 131 -4.12 2.49 -6.40
N ALA A 132 -3.51 1.89 -5.37
CA ALA A 132 -3.46 0.44 -5.20
C ALA A 132 -4.83 -0.15 -4.90
N PHE A 133 -5.59 0.44 -3.97
CA PHE A 133 -6.95 0.01 -3.66
C PHE A 133 -7.92 0.30 -4.82
N GLY A 134 -7.78 1.45 -5.48
CA GLY A 134 -8.54 1.79 -6.69
C GLY A 134 -8.28 0.82 -7.85
N ALA A 135 -7.03 0.37 -8.04
CA ALA A 135 -6.69 -0.63 -9.05
C ALA A 135 -7.36 -1.98 -8.77
N VAL A 136 -7.38 -2.44 -7.51
CA VAL A 136 -8.10 -3.66 -7.11
C VAL A 136 -9.60 -3.50 -7.36
N PHE A 137 -10.19 -2.38 -6.93
CA PHE A 137 -11.61 -2.08 -7.15
C PHE A 137 -11.98 -2.09 -8.62
N HIS A 138 -11.32 -1.26 -9.44
CA HIS A 138 -11.68 -1.12 -10.85
C HIS A 138 -11.43 -2.43 -11.62
N THR A 139 -10.39 -3.19 -11.26
CA THR A 139 -10.15 -4.51 -11.84
C THR A 139 -11.28 -5.47 -11.48
N ALA A 140 -11.66 -5.57 -10.21
CA ALA A 140 -12.75 -6.44 -9.79
C ALA A 140 -14.10 -6.01 -10.37
N ASN A 141 -14.38 -4.71 -10.40
CA ASN A 141 -15.62 -4.16 -10.93
C ASN A 141 -15.79 -4.44 -12.43
N HIS A 142 -14.69 -4.35 -13.20
CA HIS A 142 -14.72 -4.49 -14.65
C HIS A 142 -14.51 -5.94 -15.14
N LYS A 143 -13.73 -6.75 -14.42
CA LYS A 143 -13.36 -8.12 -14.83
C LYS A 143 -13.96 -9.21 -13.96
N GLY A 144 -14.64 -8.86 -12.87
CA GLY A 144 -15.21 -9.84 -11.95
C GLY A 144 -16.49 -10.48 -12.46
N ASP A 145 -16.60 -11.79 -12.24
CA ASP A 145 -17.83 -12.55 -12.40
C ASP A 145 -18.77 -12.29 -11.20
N ARG A 146 -20.06 -12.08 -11.51
CA ARG A 146 -21.13 -11.82 -10.54
C ARG A 146 -22.20 -12.91 -10.54
N SER A 147 -21.89 -14.07 -11.11
CA SER A 147 -22.79 -15.24 -11.14
C SER A 147 -23.17 -15.73 -9.74
N THR A 148 -22.29 -15.57 -8.77
CA THR A 148 -22.53 -15.96 -7.37
C THR A 148 -23.10 -14.78 -6.58
N PRO A 149 -24.32 -14.89 -6.01
CA PRO A 149 -24.92 -13.81 -5.22
C PRO A 149 -24.03 -13.35 -4.07
N GLY A 150 -23.89 -12.03 -3.91
CA GLY A 150 -23.09 -11.42 -2.85
C GLY A 150 -21.58 -11.57 -3.05
N ARG A 151 -21.11 -12.01 -4.21
CA ARG A 151 -19.67 -12.11 -4.52
C ARG A 151 -19.34 -11.49 -5.86
N VAL A 152 -18.14 -10.93 -5.93
CA VAL A 152 -17.48 -10.60 -7.20
C VAL A 152 -16.21 -11.42 -7.28
N ILE A 153 -16.11 -12.32 -8.25
CA ILE A 153 -15.03 -13.31 -8.34
C ILE A 153 -14.10 -12.94 -9.48
N VAL A 154 -12.80 -12.87 -9.20
CA VAL A 154 -11.77 -12.57 -10.22
C VAL A 154 -10.71 -13.64 -10.21
N GLU A 155 -10.38 -14.18 -11.38
CA GLU A 155 -9.23 -15.06 -11.58
C GLU A 155 -7.92 -14.33 -11.24
N TRP A 156 -7.02 -14.98 -10.50
CA TRP A 156 -5.81 -14.35 -9.97
C TRP A 156 -4.87 -13.86 -11.07
N GLY A 157 -4.71 -14.66 -12.12
CA GLY A 157 -3.95 -14.25 -13.31
C GLY A 157 -4.52 -12.98 -13.95
N MET A 158 -5.85 -12.89 -14.06
CA MET A 158 -6.54 -11.70 -14.59
C MET A 158 -6.35 -10.49 -13.69
N MET A 159 -6.50 -10.67 -12.37
CA MET A 159 -6.31 -9.62 -11.38
C MET A 159 -4.90 -9.01 -11.49
N LYS A 160 -3.86 -9.84 -11.52
CA LYS A 160 -2.47 -9.38 -11.66
C LYS A 160 -2.22 -8.67 -12.99
N GLN A 161 -2.59 -9.31 -14.10
CA GLN A 161 -2.29 -8.79 -15.44
C GLN A 161 -3.03 -7.49 -15.75
N TYR A 162 -4.31 -7.41 -15.40
CA TYR A 162 -5.11 -6.21 -15.65
C TYR A 162 -4.65 -5.05 -14.78
N SER A 163 -4.43 -5.30 -13.48
CA SER A 163 -3.91 -4.29 -12.54
C SER A 163 -2.58 -3.71 -13.00
N GLN A 164 -1.66 -4.57 -13.45
CA GLN A 164 -0.35 -4.15 -13.95
C GLN A 164 -0.43 -3.39 -15.26
N ARG A 165 -1.20 -3.87 -16.24
CA ARG A 165 -1.24 -3.25 -17.58
C ARG A 165 -1.99 -1.92 -17.60
N ILE A 166 -3.07 -1.82 -16.84
CA ILE A 166 -3.96 -0.66 -16.89
C ILE A 166 -3.55 0.39 -15.85
N PHE A 167 -3.19 -0.03 -14.64
CA PHE A 167 -2.89 0.89 -13.55
C PHE A 167 -1.39 0.98 -13.24
N GLY A 168 -0.55 0.16 -13.87
CA GLY A 168 0.88 0.10 -13.57
C GLY A 168 1.17 -0.45 -12.17
N GLU A 169 0.21 -1.16 -11.56
CA GLU A 169 0.36 -1.71 -10.23
C GLU A 169 1.01 -3.09 -10.25
N GLY A 170 2.07 -3.23 -9.46
CA GLY A 170 2.83 -4.47 -9.34
C GLY A 170 1.99 -5.62 -8.80
N PRO A 171 2.15 -6.86 -9.32
CA PRO A 171 1.44 -8.03 -8.81
C PRO A 171 1.55 -8.22 -7.30
N LYS A 172 2.76 -7.97 -6.75
CA LYS A 172 2.99 -8.07 -5.31
C LYS A 172 2.18 -7.05 -4.53
N ARG A 173 2.09 -5.80 -4.99
CA ARG A 173 1.29 -4.76 -4.30
C ARG A 173 -0.19 -5.10 -4.31
N ILE A 174 -0.69 -5.59 -5.43
CA ILE A 174 -2.07 -6.06 -5.56
C ILE A 174 -2.35 -7.20 -4.57
N GLU A 175 -1.43 -8.15 -4.44
CA GLU A 175 -1.51 -9.22 -3.45
C GLU A 175 -1.52 -8.67 -2.02
N GLN A 176 -0.66 -7.70 -1.69
CA GLN A 176 -0.65 -7.08 -0.36
C GLN A 176 -1.97 -6.38 -0.03
N VAL A 177 -2.55 -5.62 -0.98
CA VAL A 177 -3.87 -4.99 -0.79
C VAL A 177 -4.92 -6.05 -0.53
N ILE A 178 -4.96 -7.12 -1.33
CA ILE A 178 -5.97 -8.17 -1.19
C ILE A 178 -5.76 -8.96 0.11
N ASN A 179 -4.51 -9.18 0.54
CA ASN A 179 -4.22 -9.75 1.86
C ASN A 179 -4.87 -8.91 2.97
N ILE A 180 -4.73 -7.57 2.94
CA ILE A 180 -5.41 -6.69 3.91
C ILE A 180 -6.93 -6.88 3.84
N LEU A 181 -7.52 -6.97 2.65
CA LEU A 181 -8.96 -7.22 2.48
C LEU A 181 -9.39 -8.58 3.05
N VAL A 182 -8.59 -9.63 2.86
CA VAL A 182 -8.85 -10.95 3.42
C VAL A 182 -8.79 -10.91 4.95
N LYS A 183 -7.79 -10.24 5.54
CA LYS A 183 -7.71 -10.06 7.00
C LYS A 183 -8.89 -9.27 7.54
N GLN A 184 -9.39 -8.29 6.78
CA GLN A 184 -10.60 -7.53 7.12
C GLN A 184 -11.91 -8.28 6.82
N LYS A 185 -11.85 -9.54 6.37
CA LYS A 185 -13.01 -10.36 6.02
C LYS A 185 -13.88 -9.73 4.92
N MET A 186 -13.24 -8.98 4.02
CA MET A 186 -13.85 -8.35 2.85
C MET A 186 -13.57 -9.10 1.55
N ALA A 187 -12.59 -10.02 1.58
CA ALA A 187 -12.27 -10.89 0.46
C ALA A 187 -11.91 -12.29 0.97
N LEU A 188 -11.94 -13.28 0.07
CA LEU A 188 -11.49 -14.64 0.32
C LEU A 188 -10.63 -15.11 -0.85
N TYR A 189 -9.58 -15.87 -0.56
CA TYR A 189 -8.84 -16.60 -1.59
C TYR A 189 -9.48 -17.95 -1.87
N GLU A 190 -9.54 -18.30 -3.15
CA GLU A 190 -9.73 -19.68 -3.60
C GLU A 190 -8.36 -20.24 -3.96
N MET A 191 -7.89 -21.20 -3.16
CA MET A 191 -6.60 -21.87 -3.36
C MET A 191 -6.80 -23.11 -4.24
N GLY A 192 -5.80 -23.44 -5.04
CA GLY A 192 -5.83 -24.64 -5.88
C GLY A 192 -4.53 -24.86 -6.64
N LYS A 193 -4.50 -25.92 -7.44
CA LYS A 193 -3.33 -26.30 -8.25
C LYS A 193 -3.24 -25.45 -9.51
N ALA A 194 -2.01 -25.05 -9.85
CA ALA A 194 -1.73 -24.42 -11.12
C ALA A 194 -2.06 -25.39 -12.28
N PRO A 195 -2.75 -24.95 -13.35
CA PRO A 195 -3.09 -25.83 -14.49
C PRO A 195 -1.85 -26.44 -15.17
N ASP A 196 -0.72 -25.73 -15.15
CA ASP A 196 0.57 -26.13 -15.71
C ASP A 196 1.47 -26.85 -14.71
N ASN A 197 1.11 -26.89 -13.42
CA ASN A 197 1.78 -27.69 -12.40
C ASN A 197 0.79 -28.36 -11.44
N PRO A 198 0.08 -29.42 -11.89
CA PRO A 198 -0.97 -30.08 -11.09
C PRO A 198 -0.45 -30.75 -9.80
N GLU A 199 0.83 -31.12 -9.76
CA GLU A 199 1.48 -31.74 -8.58
C GLU A 199 2.16 -30.70 -7.66
N GLY A 200 2.16 -29.43 -8.04
CA GLY A 200 2.77 -28.34 -7.28
C GLY A 200 2.03 -28.00 -5.98
N PRO A 201 2.57 -27.08 -5.16
CA PRO A 201 1.85 -26.56 -3.99
C PRO A 201 0.60 -25.78 -4.44
N ASP A 202 -0.36 -25.63 -3.52
CA ASP A 202 -1.54 -24.80 -3.78
C ASP A 202 -1.12 -23.34 -3.88
N GLU A 203 -1.65 -22.66 -4.89
CA GLU A 203 -1.48 -21.23 -5.11
C GLU A 203 -2.84 -20.55 -5.24
N ILE A 204 -2.85 -19.22 -5.18
CA ILE A 204 -4.08 -18.43 -5.31
C ILE A 204 -4.61 -18.58 -6.74
N GLN A 205 -5.82 -19.15 -6.88
CA GLN A 205 -6.51 -19.28 -8.16
C GLN A 205 -7.46 -18.12 -8.38
N LYS A 206 -8.26 -17.76 -7.37
CA LYS A 206 -9.26 -16.68 -7.47
C LYS A 206 -9.34 -15.84 -6.21
N VAL A 207 -9.91 -14.65 -6.36
CA VAL A 207 -10.27 -13.75 -5.28
C VAL A 207 -11.77 -13.52 -5.30
N HIS A 208 -12.43 -13.78 -4.18
CA HIS A 208 -13.85 -13.54 -3.96
C HIS A 208 -14.01 -12.28 -3.13
N PHE A 209 -14.44 -11.18 -3.75
CA PHE A 209 -14.76 -9.94 -3.04
C PHE A 209 -16.18 -10.00 -2.48
N LEU A 210 -16.31 -9.70 -1.19
CA LEU A 210 -17.57 -9.77 -0.44
C LEU A 210 -18.28 -8.42 -0.37
N ASP A 211 -17.53 -7.32 -0.41
CA ASP A 211 -18.07 -5.96 -0.40
C ASP A 211 -17.18 -5.01 -1.20
N LEU A 212 -17.49 -4.84 -2.49
CA LEU A 212 -16.80 -3.85 -3.34
C LEU A 212 -17.19 -2.41 -3.01
N GLY A 213 -18.37 -2.18 -2.42
CA GLY A 213 -18.84 -0.83 -2.11
C GLY A 213 -18.02 -0.20 -0.97
N LEU A 214 -17.65 -0.99 0.04
CA LEU A 214 -16.78 -0.53 1.11
C LEU A 214 -15.34 -0.31 0.61
N LEU A 215 -14.86 -1.14 -0.33
CA LEU A 215 -13.57 -0.93 -1.00
C LEU A 215 -13.57 0.38 -1.80
N GLU A 216 -14.64 0.65 -2.56
CA GLU A 216 -14.84 1.89 -3.31
C GLU A 216 -14.82 3.11 -2.39
N SER A 217 -15.68 3.07 -1.37
CA SER A 217 -15.80 4.14 -0.37
C SER A 217 -14.46 4.43 0.30
N PHE A 218 -13.66 3.41 0.60
CA PHE A 218 -12.35 3.56 1.22
C PHE A 218 -11.34 4.29 0.34
N PHE A 219 -11.12 3.84 -0.92
CA PHE A 219 -10.07 4.46 -1.74
C PHE A 219 -10.47 5.87 -2.16
N GLU A 220 -11.77 6.16 -2.35
CA GLU A 220 -12.26 7.51 -2.62
C GLU A 220 -12.09 8.42 -1.41
N PHE A 221 -12.46 7.93 -0.22
CA PHE A 221 -12.21 8.62 1.06
C PHE A 221 -10.73 8.97 1.21
N TYR A 222 -9.85 7.99 1.00
CA TYR A 222 -8.41 8.19 1.10
C TYR A 222 -7.92 9.21 0.07
N GLN A 223 -8.30 9.04 -1.20
CA GLN A 223 -7.91 9.92 -2.30
C GLN A 223 -8.33 11.37 -2.02
N TYR A 224 -9.56 11.57 -1.53
CA TYR A 224 -10.10 12.89 -1.23
C TYR A 224 -9.27 13.60 -0.16
N TYR A 225 -9.08 12.97 1.01
CA TYR A 225 -8.39 13.63 2.12
C TYR A 225 -6.87 13.70 1.97
N TYR A 226 -6.26 12.77 1.22
CA TYR A 226 -4.82 12.78 0.97
C TYR A 226 -4.43 13.81 -0.10
N PHE A 227 -5.11 13.82 -1.26
CA PHE A 227 -4.69 14.65 -2.41
C PHE A 227 -5.41 16.00 -2.53
N LYS A 228 -6.70 16.10 -2.14
CA LYS A 228 -7.47 17.35 -2.33
C LYS A 228 -7.28 18.38 -1.20
N GLY A 229 -6.51 18.04 -0.17
CA GLY A 229 -5.99 18.97 0.83
C GLY A 229 -7.06 19.56 1.76
N GLY A 230 -7.00 19.17 3.05
CA GLY A 230 -7.68 19.96 4.09
C GLY A 230 -7.86 19.26 5.44
N ARG A 231 -7.85 17.93 5.49
CA ARG A 231 -8.08 17.17 6.74
C ARG A 231 -7.36 15.82 6.75
N THR A 232 -6.04 15.81 6.63
CA THR A 232 -5.23 14.58 6.77
C THR A 232 -5.39 13.93 8.14
N GLU A 233 -5.82 14.68 9.16
CA GLU A 233 -6.22 14.15 10.47
C GLU A 233 -7.36 13.12 10.39
N LEU A 234 -8.18 13.12 9.33
CA LEU A 234 -9.21 12.08 9.12
C LEU A 234 -8.62 10.75 8.65
N LEU A 235 -7.40 10.76 8.13
CA LEU A 235 -6.66 9.56 7.74
C LEU A 235 -5.87 8.93 8.89
N LYS A 236 -5.84 9.58 10.06
CA LYS A 236 -5.24 9.01 11.27
C LYS A 236 -6.31 8.33 12.11
N VAL A 237 -6.06 7.08 12.48
CA VAL A 237 -6.97 6.33 13.35
C VAL A 237 -6.84 6.81 14.79
N ASP A 238 -7.97 7.08 15.44
CA ASP A 238 -8.05 7.37 16.86
C ASP A 238 -8.75 6.18 17.53
N GLU A 239 -8.01 5.38 18.32
CA GLU A 239 -8.52 4.14 18.89
C GLU A 239 -9.75 4.36 19.78
N VAL A 240 -9.82 5.49 20.50
CA VAL A 240 -10.96 5.82 21.34
C VAL A 240 -12.18 6.09 20.46
N CYS A 241 -12.02 6.91 19.42
CA CYS A 241 -13.10 7.19 18.46
C CYS A 241 -13.56 5.91 17.75
N GLN A 242 -12.63 5.04 17.36
CA GLN A 242 -12.93 3.77 16.70
C GLN A 242 -13.75 2.84 17.61
N ASN A 243 -13.37 2.72 18.89
CA ASN A 243 -14.09 1.90 19.86
C ASN A 243 -15.49 2.45 20.18
N LEU A 244 -15.63 3.79 20.26
CA LEU A 244 -16.94 4.43 20.43
C LEU A 244 -17.84 4.20 19.21
N LEU A 245 -17.29 4.34 18.00
CA LEU A 245 -18.01 4.11 16.76
C LEU A 245 -18.45 2.64 16.60
N ASP A 246 -17.59 1.69 16.94
CA ASP A 246 -17.92 0.26 17.01
C ASP A 246 -19.07 0.00 17.99
N GLY A 247 -19.01 0.59 19.18
CA GLY A 247 -20.07 0.49 20.18
C GLY A 247 -21.41 1.01 19.68
N LEU A 248 -21.42 2.18 19.01
CA LEU A 248 -22.64 2.75 18.42
C LEU A 248 -23.23 1.82 17.35
N LEU A 249 -22.40 1.26 16.48
CA LEU A 249 -22.85 0.33 15.44
C LEU A 249 -23.36 -0.99 16.01
N LYS A 250 -22.71 -1.56 17.04
CA LYS A 250 -23.15 -2.80 17.71
C LYS A 250 -24.50 -2.64 18.40
N LEU A 251 -24.71 -1.51 19.08
CA LEU A 251 -25.96 -1.24 19.78
C LEU A 251 -27.14 -0.94 18.84
N THR A 252 -26.88 -0.73 17.54
CA THR A 252 -27.91 -0.43 16.54
C THR A 252 -28.01 -1.46 15.41
N VAL A 253 -27.41 -2.65 15.58
CA VAL A 253 -27.47 -3.73 14.56
C VAL A 253 -28.92 -4.08 14.19
N ASP A 254 -29.79 -4.19 15.20
CA ASP A 254 -31.20 -4.57 15.04
C ASP A 254 -32.16 -3.37 15.13
N ALA A 255 -31.64 -2.14 15.10
CA ALA A 255 -32.47 -0.95 15.20
C ALA A 255 -33.23 -0.69 13.90
N GLU A 256 -34.47 -0.21 14.01
CA GLU A 256 -35.24 0.26 12.85
C GLU A 256 -34.55 1.47 12.21
N VAL A 257 -34.38 1.40 10.90
CA VAL A 257 -33.77 2.46 10.08
C VAL A 257 -34.89 3.28 9.45
N ASP A 258 -34.85 4.60 9.61
CA ASP A 258 -35.85 5.48 9.02
C ASP A 258 -35.65 5.66 7.50
N ARG A 259 -36.57 6.39 6.85
CA ARG A 259 -36.55 6.65 5.40
C ARG A 259 -35.28 7.36 4.90
N PHE A 260 -34.50 7.96 5.79
CA PHE A 260 -33.26 8.68 5.50
C PHE A 260 -32.01 7.86 5.87
N GLY A 261 -32.16 6.60 6.30
CA GLY A 261 -31.01 5.79 6.73
C GLY A 261 -30.58 6.04 8.18
N VAL A 262 -31.38 6.79 8.95
CA VAL A 262 -31.04 7.21 10.32
C VAL A 262 -31.57 6.20 11.33
N VAL A 263 -30.72 5.81 12.27
CA VAL A 263 -31.07 4.99 13.44
C VAL A 263 -31.15 5.85 14.70
N SER A 264 -31.89 5.40 15.71
CA SER A 264 -31.99 6.07 17.01
C SER A 264 -31.55 5.15 18.13
N LEU A 265 -30.64 5.63 18.99
CA LEU A 265 -30.10 4.90 20.15
C LEU A 265 -30.32 5.71 21.43
N GLU A 266 -30.82 5.09 22.49
CA GLU A 266 -30.90 5.76 23.79
C GLU A 266 -29.50 6.09 24.33
N PHE A 267 -29.27 7.36 24.65
CA PHE A 267 -27.99 7.85 25.16
C PHE A 267 -27.56 7.10 26.43
N ALA A 268 -28.52 6.77 27.33
CA ALA A 268 -28.24 6.03 28.55
C ALA A 268 -27.67 4.62 28.27
N LYS A 269 -28.19 3.92 27.25
CA LYS A 269 -27.67 2.61 26.82
C LYS A 269 -26.23 2.72 26.32
N PHE A 270 -25.93 3.77 25.55
CA PHE A 270 -24.57 4.00 25.06
C PHE A 270 -23.60 4.37 26.19
N VAL A 271 -24.02 5.19 27.16
CA VAL A 271 -23.23 5.52 28.35
C VAL A 271 -22.90 4.26 29.15
N GLN A 272 -23.88 3.38 29.35
CA GLN A 272 -23.68 2.13 30.07
C GLN A 272 -22.70 1.21 29.34
N TYR A 273 -22.86 1.03 28.02
CA TYR A 273 -21.91 0.28 27.20
C TYR A 273 -20.49 0.85 27.28
N CYS A 274 -20.32 2.18 27.19
CA CYS A 274 -19.01 2.81 27.30
C CYS A 274 -18.36 2.53 28.66
N LYS A 275 -19.14 2.53 29.74
CA LYS A 275 -18.64 2.25 31.09
C LYS A 275 -18.25 0.78 31.25
N ASP A 276 -19.11 -0.14 30.84
CA ASP A 276 -18.97 -1.57 31.12
C ASP A 276 -17.98 -2.25 30.17
N GLU A 277 -18.09 -1.96 28.86
CA GLU A 277 -17.32 -2.65 27.82
C GLU A 277 -16.04 -1.90 27.45
N LEU A 278 -16.06 -0.56 27.49
CA LEU A 278 -14.90 0.26 27.10
C LEU A 278 -14.13 0.84 28.29
N GLY A 279 -14.70 0.81 29.51
CA GLY A 279 -14.12 1.48 30.67
C GLY A 279 -13.93 2.98 30.46
N ILE A 280 -14.86 3.63 29.75
CA ILE A 280 -14.84 5.05 29.41
C ILE A 280 -16.00 5.76 30.11
N ASN A 281 -15.67 6.82 30.86
CA ASN A 281 -16.67 7.76 31.37
C ASN A 281 -17.01 8.79 30.29
N LEU A 282 -18.09 8.53 29.55
CA LEU A 282 -18.48 9.34 28.40
C LEU A 282 -18.78 10.79 28.81
N ASN A 283 -18.22 11.76 28.06
CA ASN A 283 -18.37 13.20 28.30
C ASN A 283 -18.45 13.96 26.94
N ASN A 284 -18.64 15.28 26.96
CA ASN A 284 -18.77 16.07 25.73
C ASN A 284 -17.51 16.08 24.85
N ASP A 285 -16.31 15.95 25.42
CA ASP A 285 -15.07 15.93 24.65
C ASP A 285 -14.98 14.71 23.73
N HIS A 286 -15.53 13.57 24.15
CA HIS A 286 -15.61 12.37 23.30
C HIS A 286 -16.46 12.61 22.04
N PHE A 287 -17.55 13.37 22.16
CA PHE A 287 -18.39 13.73 21.00
C PHE A 287 -17.70 14.76 20.11
N ALA A 288 -17.05 15.77 20.69
CA ALA A 288 -16.28 16.74 19.93
C ALA A 288 -15.13 16.06 19.13
N ARG A 289 -14.50 15.03 19.69
CA ARG A 289 -13.49 14.22 18.99
C ARG A 289 -14.09 13.43 17.82
N LEU A 290 -15.23 12.77 18.02
CA LEU A 290 -15.94 12.08 16.94
C LEU A 290 -16.32 13.04 15.80
N GLU A 291 -16.87 14.21 16.12
CA GLU A 291 -17.21 15.25 15.13
C GLU A 291 -15.97 15.78 14.40
N GLY A 292 -14.87 16.01 15.13
CA GLY A 292 -13.57 16.37 14.54
C GLY A 292 -13.05 15.30 13.57
N LYS A 293 -13.43 14.04 13.81
CA LYS A 293 -13.15 12.88 12.95
C LYS A 293 -14.23 12.61 11.90
N GLY A 294 -15.15 13.55 11.69
CA GLY A 294 -16.18 13.46 10.63
C GLY A 294 -17.37 12.56 10.98
N VAL A 295 -17.50 12.13 12.23
CA VAL A 295 -18.60 11.30 12.73
C VAL A 295 -19.61 12.19 13.43
N PHE A 296 -20.73 12.47 12.77
CA PHE A 296 -21.75 13.38 13.27
C PHE A 296 -23.00 12.64 13.76
N MET A 297 -23.51 13.01 14.93
CA MET A 297 -24.78 12.50 15.44
C MET A 297 -25.59 13.59 16.10
N LYS A 298 -26.91 13.54 15.94
CA LYS A 298 -27.84 14.48 16.53
C LYS A 298 -28.35 13.95 17.86
N ARG A 299 -28.35 14.81 18.89
CA ARG A 299 -29.05 14.53 20.15
C ARG A 299 -30.48 15.06 20.06
N ARG A 300 -31.46 14.19 20.31
CA ARG A 300 -32.88 14.54 20.36
C ARG A 300 -33.44 14.25 21.74
N ASN A 301 -33.97 15.27 22.39
CA ASN A 301 -34.67 15.11 23.66
C ASN A 301 -36.07 14.54 23.41
N VAL A 302 -36.41 13.44 24.07
CA VAL A 302 -37.74 12.81 24.00
C VAL A 302 -38.22 12.48 25.40
N ALA A 303 -39.19 13.26 25.90
CA ALA A 303 -39.74 13.18 27.26
C ALA A 303 -38.63 13.08 28.33
N ASN A 304 -38.40 11.88 28.88
CA ASN A 304 -37.44 11.60 29.95
C ASN A 304 -36.12 10.97 29.46
N SER A 305 -35.86 10.98 28.15
CA SER A 305 -34.68 10.35 27.56
C SER A 305 -34.03 11.23 26.50
N VAL A 306 -32.76 10.98 26.22
CA VAL A 306 -32.02 11.59 25.11
C VAL A 306 -31.73 10.48 24.11
N LEU A 307 -32.09 10.69 22.85
CA LEU A 307 -31.77 9.79 21.74
C LEU A 307 -30.59 10.36 20.95
N LEU A 308 -29.65 9.48 20.59
CA LEU A 308 -28.61 9.71 19.61
C LEU A 308 -29.12 9.25 18.25
N GLN A 309 -29.10 10.14 17.26
CA GLN A 309 -29.55 9.85 15.90
C GLN A 309 -28.41 10.04 14.91
N PHE A 310 -28.16 9.05 14.06
CA PHE A 310 -27.09 9.09 13.06
C PHE A 310 -27.40 8.23 11.84
N GLU A 311 -26.81 8.55 10.69
CA GLU A 311 -26.94 7.73 9.48
C GLU A 311 -26.05 6.48 9.57
N VAL A 312 -26.67 5.30 9.48
CA VAL A 312 -25.95 4.04 9.71
C VAL A 312 -24.90 3.75 8.63
N LYS A 313 -25.14 4.18 7.38
CA LYS A 313 -24.22 3.93 6.25
C LYS A 313 -22.93 4.74 6.39
N GLU A 314 -23.04 6.03 6.71
CA GLU A 314 -21.86 6.88 6.97
C GLU A 314 -21.00 6.30 8.10
N PHE A 315 -21.63 5.86 9.18
CA PHE A 315 -20.92 5.29 10.33
C PHE A 315 -20.22 3.99 9.98
N ARG A 316 -20.89 3.09 9.23
CA ARG A 316 -20.27 1.85 8.72
C ARG A 316 -19.11 2.14 7.77
N SER A 317 -19.27 3.10 6.86
CA SER A 317 -18.22 3.52 5.93
C SER A 317 -17.00 4.06 6.68
N MET A 318 -17.21 4.97 7.63
CA MET A 318 -16.12 5.55 8.42
C MET A 318 -15.41 4.48 9.27
N PHE A 319 -16.18 3.61 9.92
CA PHE A 319 -15.62 2.50 10.70
C PHE A 319 -14.79 1.56 9.84
N GLY A 320 -15.29 1.19 8.66
CA GLY A 320 -14.57 0.38 7.68
C GLY A 320 -13.26 1.05 7.23
N SER A 321 -13.30 2.34 6.91
CA SER A 321 -12.12 3.11 6.54
C SER A 321 -11.06 3.14 7.65
N TRP A 322 -11.45 3.34 8.91
CA TRP A 322 -10.49 3.32 10.02
C TRP A 322 -9.90 1.93 10.29
N LYS A 323 -10.68 0.86 10.16
CA LYS A 323 -10.13 -0.50 10.22
C LYS A 323 -9.09 -0.73 9.13
N MET A 324 -9.35 -0.23 7.92
CA MET A 324 -8.42 -0.34 6.80
C MET A 324 -7.14 0.45 7.03
N LEU A 325 -7.25 1.70 7.47
CA LEU A 325 -6.11 2.56 7.80
C LEU A 325 -5.22 1.93 8.88
N ARG A 326 -5.82 1.38 9.94
CA ARG A 326 -5.08 0.73 11.01
C ARG A 326 -4.26 -0.47 10.51
N GLU A 327 -4.83 -1.29 9.63
CA GLU A 327 -4.07 -2.38 9.02
C GLU A 327 -2.97 -1.86 8.11
N ILE A 328 -3.24 -0.83 7.30
CA ILE A 328 -2.22 -0.24 6.42
C ILE A 328 -1.04 0.29 7.24
N GLU A 329 -1.29 1.06 8.29
CA GLU A 329 -0.26 1.58 9.21
C GLU A 329 0.56 0.41 9.79
N LYS A 330 -0.12 -0.57 10.39
CA LYS A 330 0.51 -1.76 10.99
C LYS A 330 1.40 -2.52 10.01
N TRP A 331 0.92 -2.75 8.79
CA TRP A 331 1.67 -3.54 7.80
C TRP A 331 2.78 -2.73 7.14
N ASN A 332 2.62 -1.42 7.00
CA ASN A 332 3.68 -0.53 6.58
C ASN A 332 4.84 -0.50 7.58
N GLU A 333 4.54 -0.52 8.88
CA GLU A 333 5.56 -0.62 9.93
C GLU A 333 6.31 -1.96 9.90
N ARG A 334 5.60 -3.08 9.69
CA ARG A 334 6.20 -4.43 9.63
C ARG A 334 6.88 -4.74 8.29
N GLY A 335 6.46 -4.03 7.24
CA GLY A 335 6.99 -4.10 5.89
C GLY A 335 6.49 -5.23 4.99
N PHE A 336 5.63 -6.11 5.50
CA PHE A 336 4.91 -7.14 4.74
C PHE A 336 3.63 -7.54 5.48
N VAL A 337 2.58 -7.95 4.75
CA VAL A 337 1.35 -8.48 5.35
C VAL A 337 1.54 -9.96 5.69
N ASP A 338 1.61 -10.27 6.98
CA ASP A 338 1.68 -11.64 7.51
C ASP A 338 0.28 -12.24 7.56
N MET A 339 -0.03 -13.25 6.74
CA MET A 339 -1.35 -13.89 6.71
C MET A 339 -1.60 -14.85 7.88
N ASP A 340 -0.55 -15.31 8.57
CA ASP A 340 -0.62 -16.30 9.65
C ASP A 340 -0.65 -15.66 11.05
N GLU A 341 -0.60 -14.33 11.12
CA GLU A 341 -0.70 -13.62 12.38
C GLU A 341 -2.02 -13.95 13.09
N LYS A 342 -1.90 -14.49 14.32
CA LYS A 342 -3.04 -14.70 15.20
C LYS A 342 -3.59 -13.34 15.61
N GLU A 343 -4.89 -13.12 15.43
CA GLU A 343 -5.59 -11.94 15.97
C GLU A 343 -5.20 -11.81 17.46
N GLU A 344 -4.45 -10.76 17.81
CA GLU A 344 -4.25 -10.43 19.21
C GLU A 344 -5.65 -10.14 19.78
N LYS A 345 -6.13 -11.01 20.67
CA LYS A 345 -7.32 -10.69 21.45
C LYS A 345 -7.08 -9.32 22.08
N PRO A 346 -8.06 -8.40 22.07
CA PRO A 346 -7.91 -7.10 22.70
C PRO A 346 -7.33 -7.33 24.09
N LYS A 347 -6.11 -6.83 24.34
CA LYS A 347 -5.48 -6.96 25.65
C LYS A 347 -6.49 -6.40 26.64
N LYS A 348 -7.01 -7.23 27.55
CA LYS A 348 -7.63 -6.72 28.77
C LYS A 348 -6.62 -5.73 29.35
N ARG A 349 -7.03 -4.46 29.49
CA ARG A 349 -6.16 -3.36 29.89
C ARG A 349 -5.25 -3.81 31.04
N SER A 350 -3.95 -3.58 30.87
CA SER A 350 -2.99 -3.51 31.96
C SER A 350 -3.53 -2.54 33.02
N ASN A 351 -3.32 -2.81 34.31
CA ASN A 351 -3.66 -1.90 35.42
C ASN A 351 -2.78 -0.62 35.45
N GLY A 352 -2.34 -0.13 34.29
CA GLY A 352 -1.53 1.09 34.16
C GLY A 352 -2.36 2.36 34.36
N PRO A 353 -1.74 3.50 34.70
CA PRO A 353 -2.43 4.77 34.79
C PRO A 353 -3.00 5.16 33.41
N SER A 354 -4.27 5.57 33.39
CA SER A 354 -4.97 6.04 32.19
C SER A 354 -5.20 7.55 32.26
N CYS A 355 -5.15 8.23 31.12
CA CYS A 355 -5.43 9.66 31.06
C CYS A 355 -6.85 9.96 31.54
N PRO A 356 -7.07 10.91 32.46
CA PRO A 356 -8.41 11.22 32.96
C PRO A 356 -9.33 11.89 31.93
N ALA A 357 -8.76 12.49 30.87
CA ALA A 357 -9.53 13.15 29.83
C ALA A 357 -9.91 12.23 28.67
N CYS A 358 -8.98 11.38 28.21
CA CYS A 358 -9.19 10.54 27.02
C CYS A 358 -9.12 9.03 27.28
N SER A 359 -8.84 8.61 28.52
CA SER A 359 -8.67 7.20 28.92
C SER A 359 -7.58 6.42 28.17
N ALA A 360 -6.70 7.10 27.41
CA ALA A 360 -5.53 6.47 26.80
C ALA A 360 -4.55 6.00 27.88
N GLU A 361 -3.87 4.89 27.64
CA GLU A 361 -2.80 4.41 28.51
C GLU A 361 -1.68 5.46 28.51
N VAL A 362 -1.26 5.88 29.71
CA VAL A 362 -0.21 6.89 29.85
C VAL A 362 1.00 6.29 30.54
N VAL A 363 2.17 6.59 30.00
CA VAL A 363 3.44 6.16 30.59
C VAL A 363 3.57 6.79 31.97
N ALA A 364 3.90 5.99 32.98
CA ALA A 364 4.10 6.46 34.34
C ALA A 364 5.16 7.60 34.36
N GLY A 365 4.79 8.76 34.90
CA GLY A 365 5.64 9.95 34.94
C GLY A 365 5.50 10.92 33.76
N ALA A 366 4.65 10.63 32.76
CA ALA A 366 4.34 11.58 31.69
C ALA A 366 3.62 12.83 32.24
N LYS A 367 4.09 14.02 31.85
CA LYS A 367 3.46 15.31 32.24
C LYS A 367 2.23 15.66 31.40
N PHE A 368 2.12 15.07 30.22
CA PHE A 368 1.02 15.27 29.26
C PHE A 368 0.67 13.94 28.61
N CYS A 369 -0.61 13.75 28.28
CA CYS A 369 -1.06 12.59 27.52
C CYS A 369 -0.59 12.69 26.07
N GLY A 370 0.06 11.65 25.56
CA GLY A 370 0.53 11.58 24.16
C GLY A 370 -0.60 11.62 23.12
N GLU A 371 -1.79 11.17 23.50
CA GLU A 371 -2.95 11.09 22.58
C GLU A 371 -3.76 12.39 22.52
N CYS A 372 -4.03 13.03 23.65
CA CYS A 372 -4.94 14.20 23.71
C CYS A 372 -4.30 15.49 24.23
N GLY A 373 -3.02 15.47 24.60
CA GLY A 373 -2.30 16.63 25.14
C GLY A 373 -2.75 17.07 26.55
N HIS A 374 -3.66 16.33 27.20
CA HIS A 374 -4.13 16.67 28.55
C HIS A 374 -2.99 16.61 29.55
N LYS A 375 -2.87 17.66 30.37
CA LYS A 375 -1.84 17.74 31.42
C LYS A 375 -2.15 16.74 32.53
N LEU A 376 -1.28 15.75 32.68
CA LEU A 376 -1.40 14.73 33.72
C LEU A 376 -0.84 15.30 35.01
N VAL A 377 -1.68 15.44 36.04
CA VAL A 377 -1.24 15.92 37.35
C VAL A 377 -0.40 14.81 37.99
N ALA A 378 0.86 15.09 38.30
CA ALA A 378 1.69 14.15 39.04
C ALA A 378 0.99 13.82 40.36
N ALA A 379 0.75 12.53 40.63
CA ALA A 379 0.36 12.11 41.96
C ALA A 379 1.50 12.48 42.92
N ALA A 380 1.20 13.33 43.91
CA ALA A 380 2.11 13.68 44.99
C ALA A 380 2.38 12.48 45.90
#